data_AF-A0A0Q4QTV1-F1
#
_entry.id   AF-A0A0Q4QTV1-F1
#
_cell.length_a   1.000
_cell.length_b   1.000
_cell.length_c   1.000
_cell.angle_alpha   90.00
_cell.angle_beta   90.00
_cell.angle_gamma   90.00
#
_symmetry.space_group_name_H-M   'P 1'
#
loop_
_entity.id
_entity.type
_entity.pdbx_description
1 polymer ?
#
loop_
_entity_poly.entity_id
_entity_poly.type
_entity_poly.pdbx_seq_one_letter_code
_entity_poly.pdbx_strand_id
1 'polypeptide(L)'
;MRLRLLLPGSLALLAAAVPAAEPVPTGSVRIYRCVASSGAVALQDAPCGDGHRQQVLDMQRPQDPPPGSAPAPSMPAPAMPAEREIRIVTVQPPQPLYECIAPDGGRYTSDDGVGNPRWVPLWVDGHYPPVTMGGSVSGSVSLGSGTVAIQSGRPGHDHPRPHRGGPAVATGTWVRDACHPLPQPEVCARLRDRRWELVRRYNSALQSERQALTREQRGIEARLERDCGGH
;
A
#
# COMPACT_ATOMS: atom_id res chain seq x y z
N MET A 1 47.90 -84.36 64.38
CA MET A 1 47.75 -85.69 63.72
C MET A 1 46.28 -86.06 63.76
N ARG A 2 45.68 -86.34 62.58
CA ARG A 2 44.49 -87.21 62.28
C ARG A 2 43.29 -87.15 63.26
N LEU A 3 42.02 -87.03 62.90
CA LEU A 3 41.31 -87.60 61.76
C LEU A 3 39.84 -87.11 61.77
N ARG A 4 39.25 -87.26 60.58
CA ARG A 4 37.89 -87.09 60.04
C ARG A 4 36.67 -87.58 60.86
N LEU A 5 35.51 -87.22 60.29
CA LEU A 5 34.19 -87.89 60.16
C LEU A 5 33.05 -87.25 60.97
N LEU A 6 32.03 -86.59 60.38
CA LEU A 6 30.96 -86.97 59.42
C LEU A 6 29.80 -87.81 60.02
N LEU A 7 28.61 -87.19 59.92
CA LEU A 7 27.22 -87.72 59.98
C LEU A 7 26.65 -88.15 61.35
N PRO A 8 25.31 -88.27 61.52
CA PRO A 8 24.14 -87.57 60.94
C PRO A 8 23.11 -87.18 62.06
N GLY A 9 22.06 -86.38 61.86
CA GLY A 9 20.78 -86.72 61.22
C GLY A 9 19.65 -87.03 62.23
N SER A 10 18.59 -86.19 62.24
CA SER A 10 17.17 -86.55 62.50
C SER A 10 16.76 -86.84 63.97
N LEU A 11 15.58 -86.51 64.54
CA LEU A 11 14.37 -85.75 64.24
C LEU A 11 13.40 -86.07 65.42
N ALA A 12 12.77 -85.09 66.11
CA ALA A 12 11.44 -85.23 66.72
C ALA A 12 11.05 -83.99 67.58
N LEU A 13 9.93 -83.37 67.20
CA LEU A 13 9.24 -82.24 67.82
C LEU A 13 8.48 -82.64 69.10
N LEU A 14 8.31 -81.69 70.03
CA LEU A 14 7.08 -81.55 70.82
C LEU A 14 6.71 -80.07 70.98
N ALA A 15 5.50 -79.75 70.56
CA ALA A 15 4.91 -78.42 70.48
C ALA A 15 4.26 -77.97 71.80
N ALA A 16 4.40 -76.69 72.14
CA ALA A 16 3.61 -75.98 73.15
C ALA A 16 2.72 -74.94 72.47
N ALA A 17 1.45 -74.89 72.88
CA ALA A 17 0.39 -74.06 72.32
C ALA A 17 0.63 -72.56 72.53
N VAL A 18 0.49 -71.79 71.45
CA VAL A 18 0.48 -70.32 71.42
C VAL A 18 -0.84 -69.84 70.80
N PRO A 19 -1.40 -68.69 71.24
CA PRO A 19 -2.79 -68.30 71.01
C PRO A 19 -3.11 -68.11 69.53
N ALA A 20 -4.31 -68.54 69.14
CA ALA A 20 -4.82 -68.40 67.79
C ALA A 20 -4.92 -66.92 67.39
N ALA A 21 -4.03 -66.48 66.50
CA ALA A 21 -4.20 -65.24 65.77
C ALA A 21 -5.33 -65.45 64.74
N GLU A 22 -6.42 -64.70 64.88
CA GLU A 22 -7.46 -64.67 63.85
C GLU A 22 -6.88 -64.17 62.52
N PRO A 23 -7.17 -64.86 61.39
CA PRO A 23 -6.61 -64.51 60.10
C PRO A 23 -7.08 -63.11 59.66
N VAL A 24 -6.12 -62.27 59.29
CA VAL A 24 -6.38 -60.95 58.69
C VAL A 24 -7.10 -61.16 57.34
N PRO A 25 -8.21 -60.47 57.04
CA PRO A 25 -8.86 -60.56 55.74
C PRO A 25 -7.91 -60.07 54.63
N THR A 26 -7.82 -60.84 53.54
CA THR A 26 -6.89 -60.61 52.43
C THR A 26 -7.14 -59.23 51.79
N GLY A 27 -6.14 -58.35 51.85
CA GLY A 27 -6.25 -56.94 51.38
C GLY A 27 -6.24 -55.89 52.50
N SER A 28 -6.19 -56.30 53.77
CA SER A 28 -6.00 -55.40 54.92
C SER A 28 -4.60 -55.55 55.55
N VAL A 29 -4.14 -54.49 56.21
CA VAL A 29 -2.86 -54.38 56.92
C VAL A 29 -3.15 -54.10 58.39
N ARG A 30 -2.60 -54.93 59.28
CA ARG A 30 -2.75 -54.81 60.73
C ARG A 30 -1.61 -53.98 61.32
N ILE A 31 -1.95 -52.93 62.08
CA ILE A 31 -1.01 -52.08 62.82
C ILE A 31 -1.43 -52.03 64.28
N TYR A 32 -0.47 -52.17 65.19
CA TYR A 32 -0.66 -52.07 66.63
C TYR A 32 -0.32 -50.66 67.11
N ARG A 33 -1.27 -50.04 67.80
CA ARG A 33 -1.08 -48.76 68.47
C ARG A 33 -0.79 -49.03 69.95
N CYS A 34 0.42 -48.73 70.37
CA CYS A 34 0.90 -48.92 71.73
C CYS A 34 0.87 -47.60 72.48
N VAL A 35 0.13 -47.53 73.59
CA VAL A 35 0.07 -46.36 74.47
C VAL A 35 0.81 -46.66 75.76
N ALA A 36 1.88 -45.91 76.04
CA ALA A 36 2.61 -46.00 77.30
C ALA A 36 1.84 -45.38 78.47
N SER A 37 2.21 -45.75 79.69
CA SER A 37 1.65 -45.15 80.93
C SER A 37 1.91 -43.64 81.03
N SER A 38 2.93 -43.12 80.33
CA SER A 38 3.21 -41.69 80.18
C SER A 38 2.30 -40.98 79.17
N GLY A 39 1.41 -41.71 78.48
CA GLY A 39 0.53 -41.17 77.44
C GLY A 39 1.16 -41.10 76.04
N ALA A 40 2.45 -41.41 75.89
CA ALA A 40 3.11 -41.47 74.59
C ALA A 40 2.54 -42.61 73.74
N VAL A 41 2.33 -42.35 72.45
CA VAL A 41 1.71 -43.29 71.50
C VAL A 41 2.70 -43.60 70.39
N ALA A 42 2.91 -44.90 70.15
CA ALA A 42 3.67 -45.40 68.99
C ALA A 42 2.77 -46.34 68.15
N LEU A 43 2.94 -46.31 66.83
CA LEU A 43 2.32 -47.24 65.90
C LEU A 43 3.40 -48.20 65.39
N GLN A 44 3.15 -49.50 65.48
CA GLN A 44 4.09 -50.56 65.14
C GLN A 44 3.38 -51.68 64.39
N ASP A 45 4.13 -52.41 63.58
CA ASP A 45 3.69 -53.60 62.86
C ASP A 45 3.76 -54.89 63.70
N ALA A 46 4.39 -54.82 64.88
CA ALA A 46 4.45 -55.89 65.89
C ALA A 46 3.58 -55.58 67.14
N PRO A 47 3.13 -56.60 67.89
CA PRO A 47 2.40 -56.41 69.16
C PRO A 47 3.20 -55.58 70.18
N CYS A 48 2.49 -54.88 71.06
CA CYS A 48 3.12 -54.03 72.05
C CYS A 48 3.85 -54.84 73.11
N GLY A 49 4.99 -54.32 73.60
CA GLY A 49 5.68 -54.89 74.76
C GLY A 49 4.87 -54.77 76.05
N ASP A 50 5.21 -55.59 77.04
CA ASP A 50 4.51 -55.66 78.33
C ASP A 50 4.45 -54.29 79.03
N GLY A 51 3.27 -53.94 79.56
CA GLY A 51 3.03 -52.67 80.27
C GLY A 51 2.51 -51.52 79.41
N HIS A 52 2.38 -51.70 78.09
CA HIS A 52 1.71 -50.75 77.19
C HIS A 52 0.27 -51.17 76.90
N ARG A 53 -0.65 -50.20 76.78
CA ARG A 53 -2.03 -50.48 76.33
C ARG A 53 -2.03 -50.64 74.81
N GLN A 54 -2.37 -51.84 74.36
CA GLN A 54 -2.41 -52.20 72.95
C GLN A 54 -3.79 -52.00 72.34
N GLN A 55 -3.85 -51.36 71.16
CA GLN A 55 -5.02 -51.33 70.31
C GLN A 55 -4.65 -51.80 68.90
N VAL A 56 -5.37 -52.81 68.41
CA VAL A 56 -5.16 -53.37 67.06
C VAL A 56 -6.00 -52.56 66.07
N LEU A 57 -5.37 -52.11 64.99
CA LEU A 57 -6.00 -51.38 63.89
C LEU A 57 -5.77 -52.13 62.59
N ASP A 58 -6.84 -52.70 62.03
CA ASP A 58 -6.83 -53.26 60.68
C ASP A 58 -7.26 -52.17 59.69
N MET A 59 -6.40 -51.85 58.74
CA MET A 59 -6.66 -50.84 57.70
C MET A 59 -6.62 -51.47 56.31
N GLN A 60 -7.40 -50.94 55.37
CA GLN A 60 -7.37 -51.42 53.99
C GLN A 60 -6.08 -50.96 53.30
N ARG A 61 -5.40 -51.85 52.56
CA ARG A 61 -4.26 -51.44 51.73
C ARG A 61 -4.79 -50.55 50.59
N PRO A 62 -4.20 -49.35 50.37
CA PRO A 62 -4.50 -48.57 49.18
C PRO A 62 -4.19 -49.37 47.91
N GLN A 63 -5.16 -49.48 47.01
CA GLN A 63 -5.02 -50.24 45.77
C GLN A 63 -4.55 -49.32 44.64
N ASP A 64 -3.49 -49.69 43.92
CA ASP A 64 -3.04 -48.93 42.77
C ASP A 64 -4.06 -49.02 41.62
N PRO A 65 -4.29 -47.91 40.89
CA PRO A 65 -5.21 -47.90 39.76
C PRO A 65 -4.69 -48.77 38.62
N PRO A 66 -5.57 -49.41 37.83
CA PRO A 66 -5.15 -50.23 36.71
C PRO A 66 -4.44 -49.38 35.64
N PRO A 67 -3.46 -49.93 34.91
CA PRO A 67 -2.71 -49.19 33.92
C PRO A 67 -3.64 -48.69 32.80
N GLY A 68 -3.57 -47.38 32.52
CA GLY A 68 -4.38 -46.72 31.49
C GLY A 68 -4.01 -47.18 30.08
N SER A 69 -5.00 -47.24 29.20
CA SER A 69 -4.82 -47.57 27.78
C SER A 69 -4.04 -46.48 27.03
N ALA A 70 -3.19 -46.89 26.08
CA ALA A 70 -2.35 -46.00 25.30
C ALA A 70 -3.16 -44.99 24.46
N PRO A 71 -2.66 -43.77 24.24
CA PRO A 71 -3.35 -42.77 23.43
C PRO A 71 -3.45 -43.20 21.96
N ALA A 72 -4.58 -42.89 21.32
CA ALA A 72 -4.75 -43.08 19.89
C ALA A 72 -3.83 -42.13 19.08
N PRO A 73 -3.37 -42.54 17.89
CA PRO A 73 -2.55 -41.68 17.03
C PRO A 73 -3.33 -40.44 16.59
N SER A 74 -2.70 -39.26 16.72
CA SER A 74 -3.27 -37.99 16.30
C SER A 74 -3.22 -37.84 14.77
N MET A 75 -4.35 -37.45 14.17
CA MET A 75 -4.42 -37.11 12.74
C MET A 75 -3.74 -35.76 12.45
N PRO A 76 -3.10 -35.59 11.28
CA PRO A 76 -2.51 -34.30 10.89
C PRO A 76 -3.58 -33.22 10.76
N ALA A 77 -3.31 -32.04 11.31
CA ALA A 77 -4.17 -30.87 11.15
C ALA A 77 -4.21 -30.41 9.67
N PRO A 78 -5.36 -29.93 9.16
CA PRO A 78 -5.45 -29.37 7.82
C PRO A 78 -4.46 -28.21 7.64
N ALA A 79 -3.66 -28.23 6.57
CA ALA A 79 -2.76 -27.14 6.25
C ALA A 79 -3.56 -25.85 5.95
N MET A 80 -3.20 -24.75 6.61
CA MET A 80 -3.79 -23.45 6.33
C MET A 80 -3.44 -23.00 4.90
N PRO A 81 -4.37 -22.38 4.16
CA PRO A 81 -4.07 -21.83 2.84
C PRO A 81 -3.01 -20.73 2.97
N ALA A 82 -2.00 -20.77 2.09
CA ALA A 82 -0.94 -19.77 2.06
C ALA A 82 -1.52 -18.37 1.79
N GLU A 83 -1.11 -17.40 2.60
CA GLU A 83 -1.41 -15.97 2.42
C GLU A 83 -0.95 -15.53 1.02
N ARG A 84 -1.87 -15.03 0.19
CA ARG A 84 -1.52 -14.52 -1.14
C ARG A 84 -0.88 -13.14 -1.00
N GLU A 85 0.40 -13.03 -1.31
CA GLU A 85 1.10 -11.74 -1.39
C GLU A 85 0.54 -10.92 -2.57
N ILE A 86 -0.32 -9.94 -2.27
CA ILE A 86 -0.87 -9.02 -3.28
C ILE A 86 0.17 -7.93 -3.56
N ARG A 87 0.83 -8.01 -4.73
CA ARG A 87 1.72 -6.95 -5.22
C ARG A 87 0.93 -5.93 -6.04
N ILE A 88 0.74 -4.74 -5.49
CA ILE A 88 0.10 -3.62 -6.18
C ILE A 88 1.18 -2.93 -7.04
N VAL A 89 1.13 -3.15 -8.34
CA VAL A 89 2.01 -2.46 -9.31
C VAL A 89 1.32 -1.19 -9.76
N THR A 90 1.81 -0.04 -9.30
CA THR A 90 1.35 1.27 -9.78
C THR A 90 2.04 1.60 -11.09
N VAL A 91 1.28 1.65 -12.18
CA VAL A 91 1.78 2.05 -13.50
C VAL A 91 1.64 3.56 -13.64
N GLN A 92 2.70 4.22 -14.10
CA GLN A 92 2.67 5.65 -14.42
C GLN A 92 1.62 5.89 -15.53
N PRO A 93 0.68 6.83 -15.37
CA PRO A 93 -0.26 7.15 -16.43
C PRO A 93 0.47 7.71 -17.66
N PRO A 94 0.00 7.38 -18.88
CA PRO A 94 0.65 7.81 -20.11
C PRO A 94 0.55 9.33 -20.29
N GLN A 95 1.57 9.93 -20.90
CA GLN A 95 1.59 11.39 -21.11
C GLN A 95 0.56 11.80 -22.17
N PRO A 96 -0.33 12.76 -21.88
CA PRO A 96 -1.31 13.22 -22.85
C PRO A 96 -0.60 13.96 -24.01
N LEU A 97 -1.24 13.94 -25.16
CA LEU A 97 -0.93 14.81 -26.29
C LEU A 97 -2.26 15.41 -26.72
N TYR A 98 -2.25 16.67 -27.11
CA TYR A 98 -3.43 17.40 -27.52
C TYR A 98 -3.34 17.76 -28.99
N GLU A 99 -4.49 17.73 -29.65
CA GLU A 99 -4.64 18.26 -30.99
C GLU A 99 -5.43 19.55 -30.92
N CYS A 100 -4.82 20.60 -31.44
CA CYS A 100 -5.41 21.92 -31.50
C CYS A 100 -5.80 22.23 -32.95
N ILE A 101 -6.92 22.93 -33.11
CA ILE A 101 -7.46 23.32 -34.41
C ILE A 101 -7.27 24.82 -34.57
N ALA A 102 -6.47 25.20 -35.55
CA ALA A 102 -6.27 26.57 -35.97
C ALA A 102 -7.53 27.11 -36.69
N PRO A 103 -7.72 28.44 -36.75
CA PRO A 103 -8.93 29.04 -37.33
C PRO A 103 -9.09 28.79 -38.84
N ASP A 104 -8.02 28.43 -39.54
CA ASP A 104 -8.02 28.00 -40.94
C ASP A 104 -8.43 26.52 -41.11
N GLY A 105 -8.68 25.81 -40.01
CA GLY A 105 -8.96 24.37 -39.97
C GLY A 105 -7.70 23.50 -39.90
N GLY A 106 -6.50 24.11 -39.86
CA GLY A 106 -5.24 23.40 -39.69
C GLY A 106 -5.17 22.69 -38.33
N ARG A 107 -4.61 21.47 -38.30
CA ARG A 107 -4.44 20.70 -37.05
C ARG A 107 -2.97 20.70 -36.66
N TYR A 108 -2.68 20.95 -35.38
CA TYR A 108 -1.34 20.86 -34.83
C TYR A 108 -1.36 20.21 -33.45
N THR A 109 -0.21 19.76 -32.98
CA THR A 109 -0.07 19.08 -31.68
C THR A 109 0.49 20.00 -30.60
N SER A 110 0.00 19.86 -29.38
CA SER A 110 0.52 20.52 -28.18
C SER A 110 0.66 19.49 -27.05
N ASP A 111 1.72 19.57 -26.26
CA ASP A 111 1.96 18.68 -25.12
C ASP A 111 1.22 19.11 -23.84
N ASP A 112 0.92 20.41 -23.71
CA ASP A 112 0.30 21.02 -22.53
C ASP A 112 -1.21 21.32 -22.70
N GLY A 113 -1.75 21.12 -23.90
CA GLY A 113 -3.13 21.44 -24.24
C GLY A 113 -3.39 22.92 -24.39
N VAL A 114 -2.33 23.74 -24.46
CA VAL A 114 -2.44 25.19 -24.62
C VAL A 114 -2.32 25.54 -26.11
N GLY A 115 -3.45 25.97 -26.68
CA GLY A 115 -3.48 26.46 -28.05
C GLY A 115 -2.67 27.75 -28.22
N ASN A 116 -2.16 27.93 -29.44
CA ASN A 116 -1.44 29.12 -29.88
C ASN A 116 -2.29 30.37 -29.60
N PRO A 117 -1.72 31.39 -28.94
CA PRO A 117 -2.42 32.63 -28.73
C PRO A 117 -2.48 33.42 -30.04
N ARG A 118 -3.65 33.93 -30.37
CA ARG A 118 -3.85 34.86 -31.49
C ARG A 118 -4.60 36.09 -31.02
N TRP A 119 -4.18 37.23 -31.54
CA TRP A 119 -4.89 38.48 -31.32
C TRP A 119 -6.09 38.53 -32.26
N VAL A 120 -7.27 38.79 -31.71
CA VAL A 120 -8.53 38.88 -32.47
C VAL A 120 -9.18 40.22 -32.19
N PRO A 121 -9.58 40.97 -33.22
CA PRO A 121 -10.26 42.25 -33.00
C PRO A 121 -11.65 42.00 -32.43
N LEU A 122 -12.09 42.86 -31.50
CA LEU A 122 -13.34 42.67 -30.76
C LEU A 122 -14.56 42.55 -31.70
N TRP A 123 -14.52 43.21 -32.86
CA TRP A 123 -15.61 43.16 -33.85
C TRP A 123 -15.84 41.77 -34.46
N VAL A 124 -14.87 40.85 -34.40
CA VAL A 124 -14.94 39.47 -34.94
C VAL A 124 -15.54 38.55 -33.88
N ASP A 125 -15.35 38.90 -32.61
CA ASP A 125 -15.92 38.20 -31.45
C ASP A 125 -17.31 38.73 -31.08
N GLY A 126 -17.99 39.42 -32.00
CA GLY A 126 -19.34 39.97 -31.82
C GLY A 126 -19.42 41.21 -30.92
N HIS A 127 -18.30 41.72 -30.42
CA HIS A 127 -18.24 42.90 -29.55
C HIS A 127 -17.85 44.13 -30.37
N TYR A 128 -18.85 44.86 -30.86
CA TYR A 128 -18.61 46.14 -31.52
C TYR A 128 -18.12 47.17 -30.51
N PRO A 129 -16.95 47.80 -30.70
CA PRO A 129 -16.61 48.96 -29.91
C PRO A 129 -17.67 50.05 -30.15
N PRO A 130 -18.13 50.77 -29.10
CA PRO A 130 -19.01 51.90 -29.31
C PRO A 130 -18.29 52.89 -30.24
N VAL A 131 -18.91 53.18 -31.38
CA VAL A 131 -18.47 54.27 -32.25
C VAL A 131 -18.55 55.57 -31.44
N THR A 132 -17.43 56.02 -30.90
CA THR A 132 -17.35 57.33 -30.24
C THR A 132 -17.45 58.41 -31.32
N MET A 133 -18.67 58.83 -31.63
CA MET A 133 -18.93 60.05 -32.37
C MET A 133 -18.45 61.24 -31.51
N GLY A 134 -17.38 61.90 -31.94
CA GLY A 134 -17.05 63.26 -31.50
C GLY A 134 -16.00 63.36 -30.38
N GLY A 135 -14.73 63.40 -30.75
CA GLY A 135 -13.67 63.99 -29.93
C GLY A 135 -13.14 65.25 -30.61
N SER A 136 -13.42 66.43 -30.07
CA SER A 136 -12.75 67.66 -30.47
C SER A 136 -11.37 67.71 -29.82
N VAL A 137 -10.30 67.67 -30.63
CA VAL A 137 -8.94 67.96 -30.15
C VAL A 137 -8.77 69.47 -30.09
N SER A 138 -8.85 70.03 -28.89
CA SER A 138 -8.42 71.41 -28.62
C SER A 138 -7.08 71.38 -27.89
N GLY A 139 -6.08 72.06 -28.46
CA GLY A 139 -4.78 72.25 -27.83
C GLY A 139 -4.37 73.70 -27.93
N SER A 140 -3.79 74.24 -26.86
CA SER A 140 -3.17 75.56 -26.86
C SER A 140 -1.68 75.42 -26.58
N VAL A 141 -0.85 76.05 -27.40
CA VAL A 141 0.60 76.15 -27.17
C VAL A 141 0.96 77.62 -27.01
N SER A 142 1.67 77.93 -25.93
CA SER A 142 2.18 79.27 -25.66
C SER A 142 3.61 79.36 -26.19
N LEU A 143 3.88 80.34 -27.07
CA LEU A 143 5.22 80.59 -27.61
C LEU A 143 5.56 82.07 -27.38
N GLY A 144 6.43 82.34 -26.40
CA GLY A 144 6.74 83.71 -25.98
C GLY A 144 5.54 84.41 -25.32
N SER A 145 5.29 85.68 -25.66
CA SER A 145 4.16 86.47 -25.14
C SER A 145 2.82 86.22 -25.84
N GLY A 146 2.75 85.25 -26.76
CA GLY A 146 1.54 84.91 -27.51
C GLY A 146 1.02 83.49 -27.21
N THR A 147 -0.30 83.32 -27.21
CA THR A 147 -1.00 82.03 -27.12
C THR A 147 -1.62 81.68 -28.46
N VAL A 148 -1.34 80.48 -28.97
CA VAL A 148 -1.99 79.93 -30.16
C VAL A 148 -2.91 78.80 -29.74
N ALA A 149 -4.22 78.98 -29.93
CA ALA A 149 -5.23 77.97 -29.65
C ALA A 149 -5.71 77.35 -30.97
N ILE A 150 -5.65 76.02 -31.08
CA ILE A 150 -6.18 75.28 -32.22
C ILE A 150 -7.56 74.77 -31.82
N GLN A 151 -8.61 75.37 -32.38
CA GLN A 151 -9.99 74.88 -32.32
C GLN A 151 -10.41 74.46 -33.73
N SER A 152 -10.67 73.17 -33.92
CA SER A 152 -11.22 72.65 -35.18
C SER A 152 -12.75 72.74 -35.16
N GLY A 153 -13.27 73.95 -35.31
CA GLY A 153 -14.70 74.21 -35.53
C GLY A 153 -14.88 75.31 -36.58
N ARG A 154 -15.30 74.94 -37.81
CA ARG A 154 -15.72 75.93 -38.82
C ARG A 154 -17.20 76.29 -38.62
N PRO A 155 -17.60 77.57 -38.79
CA PRO A 155 -18.99 77.99 -38.76
C PRO A 155 -19.75 77.47 -40.00
N GLY A 156 -21.07 77.35 -39.83
CA GLY A 156 -21.95 76.43 -40.54
C GLY A 156 -22.01 76.49 -42.06
N HIS A 157 -22.33 75.33 -42.64
CA HIS A 157 -23.22 75.15 -43.79
C HIS A 157 -23.76 73.70 -43.76
N ASP A 158 -25.09 73.57 -43.75
CA ASP A 158 -25.85 72.32 -43.77
C ASP A 158 -25.70 71.60 -45.10
N HIS A 159 -24.78 70.63 -45.16
CA HIS A 159 -24.77 69.58 -46.17
C HIS A 159 -24.76 68.23 -45.45
N PRO A 160 -25.56 67.22 -45.87
CA PRO A 160 -25.50 65.88 -45.31
C PRO A 160 -24.11 65.29 -45.63
N ARG A 161 -23.20 65.33 -44.65
CA ARG A 161 -21.87 64.78 -44.80
C ARG A 161 -21.98 63.26 -44.78
N PRO A 162 -21.36 62.53 -45.73
CA PRO A 162 -21.23 61.09 -45.60
C PRO A 162 -20.45 60.82 -44.30
N HIS A 163 -21.01 59.98 -43.45
CA HIS A 163 -20.43 59.60 -42.16
C HIS A 163 -19.05 58.97 -42.38
N ARG A 164 -18.01 59.79 -42.36
CA ARG A 164 -16.64 59.32 -42.36
C ARG A 164 -16.36 58.84 -40.95
N GLY A 165 -16.52 57.54 -40.73
CA GLY A 165 -16.20 56.89 -39.46
C GLY A 165 -14.84 57.37 -38.96
N GLY A 166 -14.80 57.80 -37.70
CA GLY A 166 -13.54 58.14 -37.04
C GLY A 166 -12.60 56.92 -37.01
N PRO A 167 -11.31 57.11 -36.70
CA PRO A 167 -10.38 56.00 -36.60
C PRO A 167 -10.91 55.00 -35.56
N ALA A 168 -11.31 53.81 -36.02
CA ALA A 168 -11.63 52.72 -35.14
C ALA A 168 -10.34 52.33 -34.41
N VAL A 169 -10.26 52.65 -33.12
CA VAL A 169 -9.21 52.09 -32.27
C VAL A 169 -9.50 50.60 -32.22
N ALA A 170 -8.67 49.80 -32.88
CA ALA A 170 -8.81 48.35 -32.92
C ALA A 170 -8.53 47.80 -31.52
N THR A 171 -9.56 47.79 -30.68
CA THR A 171 -9.57 47.01 -29.46
C THR A 171 -9.69 45.54 -29.87
N GLY A 172 -8.98 44.66 -29.17
CA GLY A 172 -9.04 43.23 -29.41
C GLY A 172 -8.58 42.45 -28.19
N THR A 173 -8.72 41.15 -28.30
CA THR A 173 -8.49 40.20 -27.23
C THR A 173 -7.58 39.07 -27.70
N TRP A 174 -6.89 38.44 -26.76
CA TRP A 174 -6.10 37.25 -27.03
C TRP A 174 -7.00 36.02 -26.89
N VAL A 175 -7.23 35.33 -27.99
CA VAL A 175 -7.94 34.05 -28.03
C VAL A 175 -6.92 32.94 -28.21
N ARG A 176 -7.21 31.77 -27.64
CA ARG A 176 -6.43 30.55 -27.87
C ARG A 176 -7.23 29.58 -28.70
N ASP A 177 -6.55 28.80 -29.51
CA ASP A 177 -7.17 27.72 -30.26
C ASP A 177 -7.70 26.62 -29.32
N ALA A 178 -8.76 25.94 -29.75
CA ALA A 178 -9.33 24.82 -29.00
C ALA A 178 -8.47 23.58 -29.16
N CYS A 179 -8.12 22.95 -28.04
CA CYS A 179 -7.31 21.74 -28.00
C CYS A 179 -8.10 20.58 -27.37
N HIS A 180 -8.06 19.42 -28.01
CA HIS A 180 -8.70 18.20 -27.54
C HIS A 180 -7.65 17.12 -27.24
N PRO A 181 -7.83 16.34 -26.15
CA PRO A 181 -6.90 15.26 -25.85
C PRO A 181 -7.01 14.17 -26.92
N LEU A 182 -5.86 13.72 -27.43
CA LEU A 182 -5.82 12.59 -28.36
C LEU A 182 -5.97 11.26 -27.61
N PRO A 183 -6.62 10.26 -28.21
CA PRO A 183 -6.62 8.92 -27.68
C PRO A 183 -5.20 8.34 -27.73
N GLN A 184 -4.83 7.58 -26.70
CA GLN A 184 -3.51 6.97 -26.57
C GLN A 184 -2.97 6.25 -27.83
N PRO A 185 -3.74 5.42 -28.55
CA PRO A 185 -3.23 4.80 -29.79
C PRO A 185 -2.81 5.82 -30.85
N GLU A 186 -3.49 6.96 -30.96
CA GLU A 186 -3.13 8.02 -31.91
C GLU A 186 -1.86 8.76 -31.49
N VAL A 187 -1.65 8.97 -30.19
CA VAL A 187 -0.40 9.53 -29.66
C VAL A 187 0.77 8.63 -30.04
N CYS A 188 0.63 7.32 -29.81
CA CYS A 188 1.65 6.34 -30.17
C CYS A 188 1.92 6.30 -31.68
N ALA A 189 0.90 6.41 -32.52
CA ALA A 189 1.08 6.48 -33.98
C ALA A 189 1.87 7.73 -34.39
N ARG A 190 1.50 8.92 -33.87
CA ARG A 190 2.19 10.18 -34.17
C ARG A 190 3.65 10.17 -33.71
N LEU A 191 3.95 9.61 -32.54
CA LEU A 191 5.31 9.47 -32.05
C LEU A 191 6.16 8.55 -32.94
N ARG A 192 5.58 7.44 -33.44
CA ARG A 192 6.26 6.56 -34.40
C ARG A 192 6.52 7.27 -35.73
N ASP A 193 5.55 8.03 -36.23
CA ASP A 193 5.71 8.80 -37.47
C ASP A 193 6.80 9.86 -37.34
N ARG A 194 6.82 10.58 -36.20
CA ARG A 194 7.87 11.57 -35.92
C ARG A 194 9.25 10.91 -35.86
N ARG A 195 9.37 9.75 -35.20
CA ARG A 195 10.62 8.97 -35.18
C ARG A 195 11.08 8.63 -36.61
N TRP A 196 10.17 8.15 -37.46
CA TRP A 196 10.47 7.83 -38.85
C TRP A 196 10.94 9.06 -39.64
N GLU A 197 10.33 10.22 -39.42
CA GLU A 197 10.72 11.48 -40.05
C GLU A 197 12.14 11.92 -39.64
N LEU A 198 12.50 11.75 -38.36
CA LEU A 198 13.85 12.05 -37.86
C LEU A 198 14.90 11.11 -38.47
N VAL A 199 14.64 9.81 -38.49
CA VAL A 199 15.54 8.80 -39.07
C VAL A 199 15.74 9.06 -40.57
N ARG A 200 14.67 9.39 -41.30
CA ARG A 200 14.74 9.70 -42.74
C ARG A 200 15.66 10.90 -43.02
N ARG A 201 15.59 11.94 -42.19
CA ARG A 201 16.41 13.17 -42.35
C ARG A 201 17.85 13.03 -41.88
N TYR A 202 18.15 12.04 -41.05
CA TYR A 202 19.47 11.89 -40.43
C TYR A 202 20.62 11.84 -41.45
N ASN A 203 20.45 11.12 -42.56
CA ASN A 203 21.50 10.94 -43.56
C ASN A 203 21.81 12.22 -44.35
N SER A 204 20.85 13.13 -44.51
CA SER A 204 21.00 14.41 -45.20
C SER A 204 21.38 15.58 -44.27
N ALA A 205 21.41 15.37 -42.96
CA ALA A 205 21.62 16.42 -41.96
C ALA A 205 23.10 16.80 -41.76
N LEU A 206 23.36 18.06 -41.40
CA LEU A 206 24.67 18.56 -40.98
C LEU A 206 25.10 17.95 -39.63
N GLN A 207 26.38 18.03 -39.26
CA GLN A 207 26.89 17.42 -38.01
C GLN A 207 26.20 17.95 -36.74
N SER A 208 25.96 19.26 -36.65
CA SER A 208 25.22 19.89 -35.55
C SER A 208 23.76 19.43 -35.50
N GLU A 209 23.12 19.32 -36.66
CA GLU A 209 21.75 18.83 -36.80
C GLU A 209 21.64 17.37 -36.41
N ARG A 210 22.59 16.51 -36.77
CA ARG A 210 22.61 15.10 -36.36
C ARG A 210 22.58 14.95 -34.85
N GLN A 211 23.37 15.73 -34.12
CA GLN A 211 23.34 15.70 -32.66
C GLN A 211 21.98 16.15 -32.10
N ALA A 212 21.33 17.15 -32.72
CA ALA A 212 19.99 17.56 -32.34
C ALA A 212 18.94 16.47 -32.62
N LEU A 213 18.99 15.86 -33.81
CA LEU A 213 18.13 14.74 -34.21
C LEU A 213 18.28 13.54 -33.26
N THR A 214 19.50 13.17 -32.88
CA THR A 214 19.74 12.09 -31.90
C THR A 214 19.20 12.42 -30.51
N ARG A 215 19.25 13.69 -30.08
CA ARG A 215 18.63 14.11 -28.80
C ARG A 215 17.12 13.99 -28.86
N GLU A 216 16.50 14.46 -29.95
CA GLU A 216 15.05 14.38 -30.14
C GLU A 216 14.58 12.93 -30.24
N GLN A 217 15.28 12.10 -31.03
CA GLN A 217 14.97 10.69 -31.19
C GLN A 217 15.00 9.95 -29.84
N ARG A 218 16.01 10.18 -28.99
CA ARG A 218 16.06 9.57 -27.65
C ARG A 218 14.88 9.97 -26.78
N GLY A 219 14.41 11.22 -26.87
CA GLY A 219 13.22 11.68 -26.15
C GLY A 219 11.95 10.95 -26.61
N ILE A 220 11.79 10.78 -27.93
CA ILE A 220 10.64 10.08 -28.51
C ILE A 220 10.67 8.59 -28.17
N GLU A 221 11.83 7.93 -28.27
CA GLU A 221 12.00 6.52 -27.90
C GLU A 221 11.67 6.28 -26.43
N ALA A 222 12.15 7.13 -25.52
CA ALA A 222 11.84 7.04 -24.09
C ALA A 222 10.35 7.27 -23.79
N ARG A 223 9.63 8.04 -24.61
CA ARG A 223 8.17 8.20 -24.47
C ARG A 223 7.42 6.98 -25.02
N LEU A 224 7.83 6.45 -26.17
CA LEU A 224 7.26 5.23 -26.75
C LEU A 224 7.42 4.01 -25.84
N GLU A 225 8.57 3.87 -25.20
CA GLU A 225 8.83 2.77 -24.26
C GLU A 225 7.94 2.85 -23.02
N ARG A 226 7.78 4.05 -22.45
CA ARG A 226 6.94 4.28 -21.27
C ARG A 226 5.44 4.17 -21.54
N ASP A 227 4.97 4.77 -22.63
CA ASP A 227 3.53 5.00 -22.85
C ASP A 227 2.92 3.98 -23.83
N CYS A 228 3.73 3.40 -24.73
CA CYS A 228 3.22 2.59 -25.85
C CYS A 228 3.67 1.12 -25.82
N GLY A 229 4.26 0.65 -24.72
CA GLY A 229 4.70 -0.73 -24.55
C GLY A 229 5.92 -1.12 -25.40
N GLY A 230 6.65 -0.10 -25.87
CA GLY A 230 7.94 -0.17 -26.57
C GLY A 230 8.18 -1.42 -27.39
N HIS A 231 7.64 -1.52 -28.62
CA HIS A 231 8.20 -2.16 -29.83
C HIS A 231 7.46 -1.63 -31.07
#